data_AF-R6BYP0-F1
#
_entry.id   AF-R6BYP0-F1
#
_cell.length_a   1.000
_cell.length_b   1.000
_cell.length_c   1.000
_cell.angle_alpha   90.00
_cell.angle_beta   90.00
_cell.angle_gamma   90.00
#
_symmetry.space_group_name_H-M   'P 1'
#
loop_
_entity.id
_entity.type
_entity.pdbx_description
1 polymer ?
#
loop_
_entity_poly.entity_id
_entity_poly.type
_entity_poly.pdbx_seq_one_letter_code
_entity_poly.pdbx_strand_id
1 'polypeptide(L)'
;MGGIGGLLPGLELDDLMMGISVCRNPHLADVFYRMQLIEVYGTGMKKIMGAYADTPVQPKVTTTNNAFKIILPNVNAVPKAAEAPEEAIAPVADSNEEKVLRFLTEHQVITRKAAQTLLDVSQSTAGRILKAMVDSGQIKQF
;
A
#
# COMPACT_ATOMS: atom_id res chain seq x y z
N MET A 1 -33.69 -0.99 -2.67
CA MET A 1 -33.28 -1.80 -3.84
C MET A 1 -31.77 -2.00 -3.74
N GLY A 2 -31.30 -3.19 -3.38
CA GLY A 2 -29.87 -3.44 -3.10
C GLY A 2 -29.06 -3.51 -4.40
N GLY A 3 -27.94 -2.79 -4.47
CA GLY A 3 -27.01 -2.85 -5.60
C GLY A 3 -26.52 -4.29 -5.86
N ILE A 4 -26.28 -4.61 -7.14
CA ILE A 4 -26.02 -5.97 -7.64
C ILE A 4 -24.76 -6.59 -7.03
N GLY A 5 -23.78 -5.79 -6.59
CA GLY A 5 -22.53 -6.32 -6.00
C GLY A 5 -21.85 -5.47 -4.92
N GLY A 6 -22.47 -4.40 -4.43
CA GLY A 6 -21.89 -3.52 -3.39
C GLY A 6 -22.00 -4.10 -1.98
N LEU A 7 -21.91 -3.26 -0.95
CA LEU A 7 -22.42 -3.61 0.38
C LEU A 7 -23.96 -3.51 0.40
N LEU A 8 -24.60 -4.16 1.39
CA LEU A 8 -26.04 -3.97 1.55
C LEU A 8 -26.32 -2.55 2.04
N PRO A 9 -27.46 -1.94 1.66
CA PRO A 9 -27.81 -0.61 2.15
C PRO A 9 -27.78 -0.54 3.69
N GLY A 10 -27.07 0.44 4.23
CA GLY A 10 -26.90 0.61 5.67
C GLY A 10 -25.75 -0.19 6.29
N LEU A 11 -24.93 -0.88 5.48
CA LEU A 11 -23.65 -1.44 5.94
C LEU A 11 -22.48 -0.65 5.36
N GLU A 12 -21.55 -0.30 6.24
CA GLU A 12 -20.28 0.31 5.90
C GLU A 12 -19.13 -0.70 5.96
N LEU A 13 -17.96 -0.30 5.45
CA LEU A 13 -16.77 -1.15 5.50
C LEU A 13 -16.33 -1.41 6.95
N ASP A 14 -16.48 -0.42 7.84
CA ASP A 14 -16.11 -0.56 9.25
C ASP A 14 -16.98 -1.60 9.97
N ASP A 15 -18.28 -1.66 9.66
CA ASP A 15 -19.19 -2.69 10.18
C ASP A 15 -18.70 -4.10 9.84
N LEU A 16 -18.30 -4.30 8.58
CA LEU A 16 -17.75 -5.55 8.08
C LEU A 16 -16.46 -5.92 8.83
N MET A 17 -15.59 -4.94 9.09
CA MET A 17 -14.33 -5.14 9.82
C MET A 17 -14.57 -5.42 11.31
N MET A 18 -15.64 -4.86 11.90
CA MET A 18 -16.08 -5.20 13.26
C MET A 18 -16.71 -6.59 13.35
N GLY A 19 -17.01 -7.23 12.23
CA GLY A 19 -17.55 -8.59 12.14
C GLY A 19 -19.07 -8.63 12.02
N ILE A 20 -19.71 -7.51 11.68
CA ILE A 20 -21.12 -7.49 11.31
C ILE A 20 -21.26 -8.17 9.95
N SER A 21 -22.17 -9.14 9.88
CA SER A 21 -22.37 -9.93 8.67
C SER A 21 -23.84 -10.11 8.39
N VAL A 22 -24.25 -9.66 7.20
CA VAL A 22 -25.60 -9.84 6.69
C VAL A 22 -25.51 -10.56 5.34
N CYS A 23 -26.11 -11.74 5.28
CA CYS A 23 -26.10 -12.57 4.07
C CYS A 23 -27.12 -12.07 3.05
N ARG A 24 -26.67 -11.83 1.81
CA ARG A 24 -27.59 -11.61 0.67
C ARG A 24 -28.42 -12.85 0.35
N ASN A 25 -27.80 -14.03 0.45
CA ASN A 25 -28.46 -15.32 0.26
C ASN A 25 -28.22 -16.21 1.49
N PRO A 26 -29.11 -16.16 2.49
CA PRO A 26 -28.98 -16.97 3.71
C PRO A 26 -28.99 -18.48 3.44
N HIS A 27 -29.75 -18.95 2.45
CA HIS A 27 -29.81 -20.38 2.10
C HIS A 27 -28.49 -20.90 1.56
N LEU A 28 -27.83 -20.13 0.68
CA LEU A 28 -26.51 -20.50 0.17
C LEU A 28 -25.47 -20.55 1.30
N ALA A 29 -25.53 -19.58 2.22
CA ALA A 29 -24.62 -19.53 3.35
C ALA A 29 -24.84 -20.70 4.32
N ASP A 30 -26.10 -21.10 4.56
CA ASP A 30 -26.44 -22.29 5.35
C ASP A 30 -25.88 -23.58 4.71
N VAL A 31 -25.98 -23.72 3.39
CA VAL A 31 -25.36 -24.84 2.67
C VAL A 31 -23.85 -24.86 2.89
N PHE A 32 -23.14 -23.74 2.72
CA PHE A 32 -21.70 -23.68 2.95
C PHE A 32 -21.31 -23.95 4.41
N TYR A 33 -22.12 -23.51 5.36
CA TYR A 33 -21.92 -23.79 6.78
C TYR A 33 -22.05 -25.29 7.08
N ARG A 34 -23.11 -25.93 6.58
CA ARG A 34 -23.35 -27.37 6.75
C ARG A 34 -22.29 -28.25 6.07
N MET A 35 -21.73 -27.77 4.96
CA MET A 35 -20.59 -28.41 4.29
C MET A 35 -19.24 -28.10 4.95
N GLN A 36 -19.21 -27.32 6.04
CA GLN A 36 -17.99 -26.90 6.74
C GLN A 36 -17.00 -26.12 5.85
N LEU A 37 -17.49 -25.47 4.79
CA LEU A 37 -16.66 -24.59 3.95
C LEU A 37 -16.53 -23.18 4.53
N ILE A 38 -17.48 -22.79 5.38
CA ILE A 38 -17.43 -21.56 6.15
C ILE A 38 -17.67 -21.88 7.62
N GLU A 39 -17.17 -21.00 8.48
CA GLU A 39 -17.38 -21.07 9.92
C GLU A 39 -18.58 -20.20 10.33
N VAL A 40 -18.40 -19.38 11.37
CA VAL A 40 -19.37 -18.39 11.82
C VAL A 40 -19.35 -17.16 10.92
N TYR A 41 -20.53 -16.58 10.69
CA TYR A 41 -20.69 -15.32 9.98
C TYR A 41 -19.81 -14.21 10.58
N GLY A 42 -19.22 -13.38 9.73
CA GLY A 42 -18.50 -12.17 10.15
C GLY A 42 -17.07 -12.36 10.67
N THR A 43 -16.60 -13.60 10.83
CA THR A 43 -15.21 -13.84 11.27
C THR A 43 -14.20 -13.81 10.13
N GLY A 44 -14.65 -14.07 8.90
CA GLY A 44 -13.79 -14.23 7.72
C GLY A 44 -12.88 -13.03 7.45
N MET A 45 -13.41 -11.81 7.53
CA MET A 45 -12.59 -10.61 7.27
C MET A 45 -11.48 -10.42 8.29
N LYS A 46 -11.77 -10.59 9.59
CA LYS A 46 -10.76 -10.52 10.64
C LYS A 46 -9.68 -11.58 10.45
N LYS A 47 -10.06 -12.79 10.01
CA LYS A 47 -9.10 -13.86 9.70
C LYS A 47 -8.22 -13.54 8.50
N ILE A 48 -8.80 -13.01 7.43
CA ILE A 48 -8.05 -12.57 6.26
C ILE A 48 -7.04 -11.49 6.69
N MET A 49 -7.45 -10.46 7.41
CA MET A 49 -6.54 -9.40 7.85
C MET A 49 -5.48 -9.94 8.82
N GLY A 50 -5.87 -10.80 9.76
CA GLY A 50 -4.95 -11.44 10.71
C GLY A 50 -3.90 -12.33 10.05
N ALA A 51 -4.26 -13.04 8.97
CA ALA A 51 -3.32 -13.86 8.21
C ALA A 51 -2.20 -13.05 7.53
N TYR A 52 -2.40 -11.74 7.37
CA TYR A 52 -1.42 -10.81 6.80
C TYR A 52 -0.77 -9.88 7.83
N ALA A 53 -1.11 -9.99 9.13
CA ALA A 53 -0.68 -9.05 10.17
C ALA A 53 0.85 -8.86 10.23
N ASP A 54 1.61 -9.95 10.11
CA ASP A 54 3.08 -9.94 10.16
C ASP A 54 3.75 -9.84 8.77
N THR A 55 2.97 -9.54 7.73
CA THR A 55 3.47 -9.47 6.35
C THR A 55 3.64 -8.01 5.90
N PRO A 56 4.65 -7.70 5.07
CA PRO A 56 4.89 -6.34 4.60
C PRO A 56 3.82 -5.85 3.60
N VAL A 57 3.04 -6.77 3.04
CA VAL A 57 1.97 -6.48 2.08
C VAL A 57 0.63 -6.72 2.76
N GLN A 58 -0.30 -5.77 2.63
CA GLN A 58 -1.59 -5.86 3.32
C GLN A 58 -2.76 -6.02 2.34
N PRO A 59 -3.81 -6.77 2.69
CA PRO A 59 -5.05 -6.81 1.92
C PRO A 59 -5.67 -5.41 1.77
N LYS A 60 -6.30 -5.16 0.62
CA LYS A 60 -7.03 -3.90 0.39
C LYS A 60 -8.47 -4.19 0.04
N VAL A 61 -9.40 -3.54 0.74
CA VAL A 61 -10.84 -3.63 0.46
C VAL A 61 -11.29 -2.28 -0.09
N THR A 62 -12.07 -2.30 -1.16
CA THR A 62 -12.65 -1.11 -1.77
C THR A 62 -14.10 -1.40 -2.14
N THR A 63 -15.00 -0.53 -1.72
CA THR A 63 -16.43 -0.71 -1.91
C THR A 63 -17.02 0.49 -2.64
N THR A 64 -17.94 0.21 -3.55
CA THR A 64 -18.84 1.21 -4.15
C THR A 64 -20.28 0.75 -3.92
N ASN A 65 -21.24 1.57 -4.35
CA ASN A 65 -22.66 1.22 -4.28
C ASN A 65 -23.00 -0.10 -4.99
N ASN A 66 -22.20 -0.51 -5.98
CA ASN A 66 -22.50 -1.62 -6.87
C ASN A 66 -21.40 -2.68 -6.94
N ALA A 67 -20.25 -2.47 -6.27
CA ALA A 67 -19.15 -3.42 -6.28
C ALA A 67 -18.47 -3.53 -4.91
N PHE A 68 -18.02 -4.74 -4.59
CA PHE A 68 -17.13 -5.04 -3.49
C PHE A 68 -15.86 -5.65 -4.07
N LYS A 69 -14.72 -4.99 -3.89
CA LYS A 69 -13.41 -5.45 -4.36
C LYS A 69 -12.52 -5.74 -3.17
N ILE A 70 -11.91 -6.91 -3.16
CA ILE A 70 -10.84 -7.26 -2.24
C ILE A 70 -9.60 -7.66 -3.03
N ILE A 71 -8.45 -7.14 -2.64
CA ILE A 71 -7.14 -7.45 -3.21
C ILE A 71 -6.35 -8.18 -2.13
N LEU A 72 -5.93 -9.41 -2.43
CA LEU A 72 -5.11 -10.25 -1.56
C LEU A 72 -3.73 -10.40 -2.19
N PRO A 73 -2.69 -9.76 -1.63
CA PRO A 73 -1.32 -9.94 -2.11
C PRO A 73 -0.88 -11.40 -1.99
N ASN A 74 -0.17 -11.92 -2.99
CA ASN A 74 0.38 -13.27 -2.91
C ASN A 74 1.66 -13.27 -2.07
N VAL A 75 1.62 -13.91 -0.90
CA VAL A 75 2.76 -14.03 0.03
C VAL A 75 3.68 -15.22 -0.28
N ASN A 76 3.22 -16.16 -1.11
CA ASN A 76 3.96 -17.38 -1.47
C ASN A 76 4.76 -17.22 -2.77
N ALA A 77 4.50 -16.18 -3.55
CA ALA A 77 5.27 -15.91 -4.76
C ALA A 77 6.67 -15.45 -4.35
N VAL A 78 7.68 -16.26 -4.67
CA VAL A 78 9.05 -15.76 -4.78
C VAL A 78 9.01 -14.66 -5.84
N PRO A 79 9.41 -13.42 -5.54
CA PRO A 79 9.33 -12.33 -6.50
C PRO A 79 10.29 -12.64 -7.65
N LYS A 80 9.75 -13.23 -8.73
CA LYS A 80 10.36 -13.15 -10.04
C LYS A 80 10.10 -11.72 -10.48
N ALA A 81 11.15 -10.90 -10.46
CA ALA A 81 11.11 -9.57 -11.05
C ALA A 81 10.46 -9.65 -12.44
N ALA A 82 9.28 -9.06 -12.58
CA ALA A 82 8.56 -8.90 -13.84
C ALA A 82 7.68 -7.64 -13.73
N GLU A 83 8.25 -6.52 -14.18
CA GLU A 83 7.69 -5.56 -15.15
C GLU A 83 6.14 -5.45 -15.17
N ALA A 84 5.53 -4.51 -14.41
CA ALA A 84 5.00 -3.18 -14.82
C ALA A 84 3.60 -3.22 -15.49
N PRO A 85 2.65 -2.28 -15.21
CA PRO A 85 2.83 -0.82 -15.31
C PRO A 85 2.37 0.03 -14.10
N GLU A 86 3.07 1.17 -13.90
CA GLU A 86 2.69 2.47 -13.28
C GLU A 86 1.53 2.45 -12.25
N GLU A 87 1.64 2.82 -10.97
CA GLU A 87 2.44 3.82 -10.28
C GLU A 87 2.70 3.31 -8.85
N ALA A 88 3.93 2.90 -8.54
CA ALA A 88 4.43 2.81 -7.17
C ALA A 88 5.94 2.66 -7.28
N ILE A 89 6.59 3.79 -7.05
CA ILE A 89 8.03 4.01 -6.92
C ILE A 89 8.67 2.76 -6.29
N ALA A 90 9.55 2.11 -7.06
CA ALA A 90 10.32 0.96 -6.61
C ALA A 90 11.10 1.32 -5.33
N PRO A 91 11.37 0.36 -4.42
CA PRO A 91 12.40 0.55 -3.41
C PRO A 91 13.75 0.41 -4.12
N VAL A 92 14.13 1.45 -4.86
CA VAL A 92 15.50 1.61 -5.32
C VAL A 92 16.33 1.88 -4.08
N ALA A 93 17.49 1.24 -4.00
CA ALA A 93 18.43 1.40 -2.90
C ALA A 93 18.51 2.86 -2.46
N ASP A 94 18.40 3.06 -1.15
CA ASP A 94 18.34 4.32 -0.39
C ASP A 94 19.51 5.27 -0.72
N SER A 95 19.52 5.76 -1.97
CA SER A 95 20.62 6.48 -2.58
C SER A 95 20.65 7.87 -1.99
N ASN A 96 21.86 8.41 -1.82
CA ASN A 96 22.05 9.78 -1.35
C ASN A 96 21.28 10.80 -2.21
N GLU A 97 21.12 10.52 -3.50
CA GLU A 97 20.36 11.36 -4.43
C GLU A 97 18.86 11.38 -4.11
N GLU A 98 18.29 10.24 -3.72
CA GLU A 98 16.86 10.13 -3.40
C GLU A 98 16.53 10.79 -2.05
N LYS A 99 17.45 10.73 -1.09
CA LYS A 99 17.35 11.49 0.17
C LYS A 99 17.33 12.99 -0.09
N VAL A 100 18.16 13.48 -1.01
CA VAL A 100 18.17 14.89 -1.43
C VAL A 100 16.86 15.27 -2.13
N LEU A 101 16.35 14.45 -3.04
CA LEU A 101 15.08 14.72 -3.73
C LEU A 101 13.90 14.76 -2.76
N ARG A 102 13.83 13.84 -1.80
CA ARG A 102 12.80 13.83 -0.75
C ARG A 102 12.88 15.09 0.11
N PHE A 103 14.07 15.46 0.55
CA PHE A 103 14.27 16.71 1.27
C PHE A 103 13.80 17.92 0.45
N LEU A 104 14.02 17.92 -0.87
CA LEU A 104 13.56 18.99 -1.75
C LEU A 104 12.04 19.03 -1.97
N THR A 105 11.32 17.93 -1.74
CA THR A 105 9.85 17.94 -1.75
C THR A 105 9.26 18.69 -0.56
N GLU A 106 9.93 18.65 0.59
CA GLU A 106 9.50 19.33 1.82
C GLU A 106 10.13 20.73 1.95
N HIS A 107 11.37 20.89 1.49
CA HIS A 107 12.15 22.13 1.55
C HIS A 107 12.57 22.57 0.15
N GLN A 108 12.09 23.71 -0.34
CA GLN A 108 12.37 24.15 -1.72
C GLN A 108 13.86 24.39 -2.05
N VAL A 109 14.73 24.51 -1.04
CA VAL A 109 16.16 24.79 -1.22
C VAL A 109 17.00 23.90 -0.31
N ILE A 110 18.06 23.32 -0.87
CA ILE A 110 19.08 22.61 -0.11
C ILE A 110 20.43 23.33 -0.19
N THR A 111 21.08 23.52 0.96
CA THR A 111 22.44 24.09 1.02
C THR A 111 23.47 22.96 1.17
N ARG A 112 24.73 23.21 0.82
CA ARG A 112 25.82 22.22 1.00
C ARG A 112 25.95 21.75 2.46
N LYS A 113 25.72 22.65 3.43
CA LYS A 113 25.74 22.32 4.85
C LYS A 113 24.56 21.44 5.24
N ALA A 114 23.36 21.71 4.71
CA ALA A 114 22.18 20.87 4.93
C ALA A 114 22.37 19.47 4.30
N ALA A 115 22.91 19.37 3.09
CA ALA A 115 23.21 18.10 2.44
C ALA A 115 24.27 17.28 3.20
N GLN A 116 25.26 17.96 3.80
CA GLN A 116 26.25 17.30 4.67
C GLN A 116 25.58 16.61 5.86
N THR A 117 24.70 17.32 6.56
CA THR A 117 23.96 16.77 7.72
C THR A 117 22.95 15.71 7.30
N LEU A 118 22.25 15.91 6.17
CA LEU A 118 21.22 14.99 5.67
C LEU A 118 21.80 13.64 5.24
N LEU A 119 22.98 13.65 4.62
CA LEU A 119 23.61 12.46 4.03
C LEU A 119 24.66 11.82 4.95
N ASP A 120 24.99 12.48 6.07
CA ASP A 120 26.05 12.07 7.00
C ASP A 120 27.41 11.81 6.30
N VAL A 121 27.81 12.72 5.41
CA VAL A 121 29.07 12.63 4.65
C VAL A 121 29.92 13.88 4.85
N SER A 122 31.17 13.86 4.36
CA SER A 122 32.01 15.06 4.35
C SER A 122 31.42 16.17 3.46
N GLN A 123 31.70 17.43 3.77
CA GLN A 123 31.26 18.57 2.95
C GLN A 123 31.71 18.44 1.48
N SER A 124 32.89 17.87 1.26
CA SER A 124 33.43 17.62 -0.09
C SER A 124 32.63 16.57 -0.86
N THR A 125 32.20 15.50 -0.18
CA THR A 125 31.37 14.43 -0.75
C THR A 125 29.96 14.94 -1.06
N ALA A 126 29.35 15.66 -0.11
CA ALA A 126 28.04 16.30 -0.33
C ALA A 126 28.07 17.27 -1.53
N GLY A 127 29.15 18.06 -1.66
CA GLY A 127 29.34 18.94 -2.80
C GLY A 127 29.45 18.21 -4.14
N ARG A 128 30.12 17.05 -4.19
CA ARG A 128 30.20 16.21 -5.40
C ARG A 128 28.84 15.61 -5.78
N ILE A 129 28.09 15.12 -4.80
CA ILE A 129 26.75 14.54 -5.03
C ILE A 129 25.81 15.61 -5.59
N LEU A 130 25.73 16.78 -4.95
CA LEU A 130 24.91 17.89 -5.45
C LEU A 130 25.33 18.33 -6.86
N LYS A 131 26.63 18.38 -7.14
CA LYS A 131 27.12 18.72 -8.48
C LYS A 131 26.71 17.66 -9.51
N ALA A 132 26.85 16.38 -9.20
CA ALA A 132 26.42 15.29 -10.07
C ALA A 132 24.90 15.35 -10.37
N MET A 133 24.09 15.70 -9.38
CA MET A 133 22.63 15.88 -9.54
C MET A 133 22.27 17.12 -10.38
N VAL A 134 23.10 18.16 -10.36
CA VAL A 134 22.93 19.32 -11.27
C VAL A 134 23.33 18.93 -12.70
N ASP A 135 24.46 18.24 -12.85
CA ASP A 135 24.97 17.79 -14.15
C ASP A 135 24.01 16.77 -14.81
N SER A 136 23.31 15.95 -14.02
CA SER A 136 22.28 15.02 -14.49
C SER A 136 20.92 15.68 -14.73
N GLY A 137 20.76 16.97 -14.40
CA GLY A 137 19.51 17.72 -14.59
C GLY A 137 18.41 17.43 -13.58
N GLN A 138 18.71 16.69 -12.50
CA GLN A 138 17.74 16.35 -11.45
C GLN A 138 17.40 17.54 -10.55
N ILE A 139 18.36 18.44 -10.33
CA ILE A 139 18.17 19.66 -9.52
C ILE A 139 18.78 20.87 -10.24
N LYS A 140 18.25 22.07 -9.99
CA LYS A 140 18.80 23.32 -10.54
C LYS A 140 19.59 24.07 -9.47
N GLN A 141 20.79 24.50 -9.85
CA GLN A 141 21.57 25.44 -9.06
C GLN A 141 21.12 26.87 -9.37
N PHE A 142 20.86 27.66 -8.33
CA PHE A 142 20.58 29.09 -8.40
C PHE A 142 21.66 29.89 -7.67
#